data_AF-A0A7C6QVV5-F1
#
_entry.id   AF-A0A7C6QVV5-F1
#
_cell.length_a   1.000
_cell.length_b   1.000
_cell.length_c   1.000
_cell.angle_alpha   90.00
_cell.angle_beta   90.00
_cell.angle_gamma   90.00
#
_symmetry.space_group_name_H-M   'P 1'
#
loop_
_entity.id
_entity.type
_entity.pdbx_description
1 polymer ?
#
loop_
_entity_poly.entity_id
_entity_poly.type
_entity_poly.pdbx_seq_one_letter_code
_entity_poly.pdbx_strand_id
1 'polypeptide(L)' 'MQSMLEAILSKMHDRLDQLIVYHNYDLQHSEIQEYSKKLDEIILLYTKNTKVQKEDTSN' A
#
# COMPACT_ATOMS: atom_id res chain seq x y z
N MET A 1 14.77 10.18 3.72
CA MET A 1 13.69 9.99 2.72
C MET A 1 12.90 8.69 2.90
N GLN A 2 13.49 7.62 3.44
CA GLN A 2 12.81 6.32 3.66
C GLN A 2 11.58 6.42 4.60
N SER A 3 11.62 7.31 5.60
CA SER A 3 10.57 7.43 6.65
C SER A 3 9.25 8.09 6.22
N MET A 4 9.23 8.90 5.16
CA MET A 4 7.98 9.56 4.72
C MET A 4 7.04 8.61 3.98
N LEU A 5 7.60 7.68 3.21
CA LEU A 5 6.84 6.70 2.45
C LEU A 5 6.24 5.62 3.34
N GLU A 6 7.01 5.15 4.34
CA GLU A 6 6.49 4.26 5.38
C GLU A 6 5.34 4.92 6.15
N ALA A 7 5.44 6.23 6.44
CA ALA A 7 4.36 6.97 7.07
C ALA A 7 3.10 7.11 6.18
N ILE A 8 3.27 7.23 4.85
CA ILE A 8 2.14 7.25 3.91
C ILE A 8 1.47 5.88 3.85
N LEU A 9 2.25 4.80 3.74
CA LEU A 9 1.73 3.43 3.76
C LEU A 9 0.98 3.13 5.06
N SER A 10 1.56 3.49 6.21
CA SER A 10 0.92 3.31 7.51
C SER A 10 -0.42 4.05 7.59
N LYS A 11 -0.48 5.31 7.13
CA LYS A 11 -1.74 6.07 7.09
C LYS A 11 -2.78 5.44 6.16
N MET A 12 -2.35 4.88 5.05
CA MET A 12 -3.26 4.22 4.13
C MET A 12 -3.79 2.90 4.70
N HIS A 13 -2.96 2.14 5.42
CA HIS A 13 -3.37 0.96 6.17
C HIS A 13 -4.37 1.30 7.28
N ASP A 14 -4.10 2.33 8.10
CA ASP A 14 -5.04 2.77 9.16
C ASP A 14 -6.42 3.11 8.58
N ARG A 15 -6.44 3.73 7.39
CA ARG A 15 -7.69 4.12 6.72
C ARG A 15 -8.40 2.92 6.09
N LEU A 16 -7.67 1.89 5.63
CA LEU A 16 -8.26 0.63 5.21
C LEU A 16 -8.91 -0.08 6.40
N ASP A 17 -8.26 -0.11 7.56
CA ASP A 17 -8.83 -0.70 8.78
C ASP A 17 -10.10 0.03 9.22
N GLN A 18 -10.12 1.37 9.15
CA GLN A 18 -11.34 2.14 9.41
C GLN A 18 -12.46 1.80 8.44
N LEU A 19 -12.15 1.62 7.14
CA LEU A 19 -13.13 1.19 6.13
C LEU A 19 -13.66 -0.21 6.43
N ILE A 20 -12.80 -1.14 6.82
CA ILE A 20 -13.17 -2.51 7.22
C ILE A 20 -14.12 -2.46 8.42
N VAL A 21 -13.80 -1.69 9.45
CA VAL A 21 -14.67 -1.54 10.63
C VAL A 21 -16.00 -0.88 10.25
N TYR A 22 -15.97 0.17 9.43
CA TYR A 22 -17.17 0.89 8.98
C TYR A 22 -18.13 -0.02 8.18
N HIS A 23 -17.59 -0.90 7.34
CA HIS A 23 -18.37 -1.85 6.55
C HIS A 23 -18.62 -3.18 7.28
N ASN A 24 -18.55 -3.21 8.62
CA ASN A 24 -18.79 -4.40 9.45
C ASN A 24 -17.92 -5.62 9.07
N TYR A 25 -16.66 -5.38 8.74
CA TYR A 25 -15.72 -6.41 8.29
C TYR A 25 -16.10 -7.08 6.96
N ASP A 26 -16.97 -6.46 6.16
CA ASP A 26 -17.25 -6.91 4.80
C ASP A 26 -16.07 -6.60 3.87
N LEU A 27 -15.10 -7.52 3.85
CA LEU A 27 -13.93 -7.41 2.99
C LEU A 27 -14.28 -7.44 1.50
N GLN A 28 -15.47 -7.91 1.12
CA GLN A 28 -15.92 -7.92 -0.27
C GLN A 28 -16.65 -6.63 -0.67
N HIS A 29 -16.82 -5.71 0.27
CA HIS A 29 -17.43 -4.43 -0.02
C HIS A 29 -16.63 -3.70 -1.11
N SER A 30 -17.34 -3.20 -2.11
CA SER A 30 -16.76 -2.56 -3.30
C SER A 30 -15.77 -1.43 -2.97
N GLU A 31 -16.07 -0.64 -1.93
CA GLU A 31 -15.20 0.45 -1.47
C GLU A 31 -13.89 -0.07 -0.84
N ILE A 32 -13.93 -1.18 -0.10
CA ILE A 32 -12.74 -1.82 0.48
C ILE A 32 -11.88 -2.43 -0.63
N GLN A 33 -12.51 -3.09 -1.60
CA GLN A 33 -11.83 -3.66 -2.76
C GLN A 33 -11.13 -2.58 -3.61
N GLU A 34 -11.83 -1.47 -3.90
CA GLU A 34 -11.25 -0.37 -4.67
C GLU A 34 -10.10 0.31 -3.91
N TYR A 35 -10.26 0.51 -2.60
CA TYR A 35 -9.21 1.11 -1.77
C TYR A 35 -7.99 0.19 -1.65
N SER A 36 -8.19 -1.11 -1.43
CA SER A 36 -7.11 -2.10 -1.37
C SER A 36 -6.33 -2.15 -2.69
N LYS A 37 -7.02 -2.11 -3.83
CA LYS A 37 -6.37 -2.10 -5.15
C LYS A 37 -5.47 -0.87 -5.34
N LYS A 38 -5.92 0.32 -4.91
CA LYS A 38 -5.10 1.55 -4.95
C LYS A 38 -3.88 1.45 -4.04
N LEU A 39 -4.02 0.82 -2.87
CA LEU A 39 -2.91 0.59 -1.95
C LEU A 39 -1.86 -0.34 -2.56
N ASP A 40 -2.29 -1.45 -3.18
CA ASP A 40 -1.40 -2.40 -3.86
C ASP A 40 -0.66 -1.75 -5.03
N GLU A 41 -1.31 -0.90 -5.82
CA GLU A 41 -0.67 -0.16 -6.92
C GLU A 41 0.45 0.76 -6.41
N ILE A 42 0.24 1.46 -5.29
CA ILE A 42 1.24 2.34 -4.67
C ILE A 42 2.41 1.52 -4.11
N ILE A 43 2.14 0.39 -3.46
CA ILE A 43 3.17 -0.55 -2.98
C ILE A 43 3.98 -1.09 -4.16
N LEU A 44 3.33 -1.45 -5.27
CA LEU A 44 3.99 -1.99 -6.45
C LEU A 44 4.90 -0.94 -7.11
N LEU A 45 4.40 0.29 -7.28
CA LEU A 45 5.17 1.42 -7.79
C LEU A 45 6.39 1.71 -6.91
N TYR A 46 6.22 1.67 -5.59
CA TYR A 46 7.33 1.83 -4.64
C TYR A 46 8.35 0.69 -4.74
N THR A 47 7.87 -0.56 -4.78
CA THR A 47 8.73 -1.75 -4.86
C THR A 47 9.53 -1.77 -6.17
N LYS A 48 8.94 -1.35 -7.29
CA LYS A 48 9.66 -1.19 -8.55
C LYS A 48 10.72 -0.09 -8.48
N ASN A 49 10.39 1.08 -7.92
CA ASN A 49 11.34 2.19 -7.79
C ASN A 49 12.49 1.90 -6.80
N THR A 50 12.28 1.02 -5.82
CA THR A 50 13.33 0.61 -4.87
C THR A 50 14.15 -0.59 -5.35
N LYS A 51 13.61 -1.47 -6.20
CA LYS A 51 14.37 -2.56 -6.83
C LYS A 51 15.31 -2.10 -7.94
N VAL A 52 15.02 -0.97 -8.61
CA VAL A 52 15.94 -0.36 -9.59
C VAL A 52 17.27 0.10 -8.96
N GLN A 53 17.38 0.18 -7.62
CA GLN A 53 18.64 0.44 -6.92
C GLN A 53 19.39 -0.84 -6.47
N LYS A 54 18.92 -2.05 -6.81
CA LYS A 54 19.58 -3.34 -6.47
C LYS A 54 19.94 -4.21 -7.68
N GLU A 55 19.98 -3.63 -8.88
CA GLU A 55 20.44 -4.32 -10.11
C GLU A 55 21.72 -3.71 -10.71
N ASP A 56 22.54 -3.01 -9.91
CA ASP A 56 23.87 -2.52 -10.33
C ASP A 56 25.03 -3.06 -9.48
N THR A 57 24.83 -4.17 -8.77
CA THR A 57 25.96 -4.94 -8.21
C THR A 57 25.56 -6.38 -7.92
N SER A 58 25.66 -7.24 -8.92
CA SER A 58 26.62 -8.35 -8.83
C SER A 58 26.81 -8.99 -10.21
N ASN A 59 28.00 -8.75 -10.73
CA ASN A 59 28.72 -9.61 -11.66
C ASN A 59 28.95 -11.00 -11.06
#